data_AF-A0AAV6A7H8-F1
#
_entry.id   AF-A0AAV6A7H8-F1
#
_cell.length_a   1.000
_cell.length_b   1.000
_cell.length_c   1.000
_cell.angle_alpha   90.00
_cell.angle_beta   90.00
_cell.angle_gamma   90.00
#
_symmetry.space_group_name_H-M   'P 1'
#
loop_
_entity.id
_entity.type
_entity.pdbx_description
1 polymer ?
#
loop_
_entity_poly.entity_id
_entity_poly.type
_entity_poly.pdbx_seq_one_letter_code
_entity_poly.pdbx_strand_id
1 'polypeptide(L)' 'PGWCEGTVDTYYGPQGTHDFMERTTWHAAQHLRQIYWFLDQMSLKPEAPITDTDLAALPIPRDVWS' A
#
# COMPACT_ATOMS: atom_id res chain seq x y z
N PRO A 1 -7.62 -11.27 18.21
CA PRO A 1 -8.09 -9.99 18.80
C PRO A 1 -9.25 -9.43 17.96
N GLY A 2 -10.45 -9.28 18.52
CA GLY A 2 -11.66 -8.92 17.76
C GLY A 2 -11.75 -7.46 17.27
N TRP A 3 -10.68 -6.67 17.37
CA TRP A 3 -10.69 -5.25 16.95
C TRP A 3 -10.85 -5.09 15.43
N CYS A 4 -10.55 -6.12 14.64
CA CYS A 4 -10.68 -6.09 13.18
C CYS A 4 -12.04 -6.57 12.67
N GLU A 5 -12.95 -7.03 13.55
CA GLU A 5 -14.20 -7.70 13.16
C GLU A 5 -15.38 -6.72 12.91
N GLY A 6 -15.15 -5.43 13.08
CA GLY A 6 -16.16 -4.38 12.90
C GLY A 6 -16.27 -3.84 11.47
N THR A 7 -17.07 -2.78 11.33
CA THR A 7 -17.20 -2.00 10.10
C THR A 7 -16.77 -0.56 10.30
N VAL A 8 -16.24 0.07 9.25
CA VAL A 8 -15.91 1.49 9.20
C VAL A 8 -16.71 2.17 8.09
N ASP A 9 -17.29 3.33 8.39
CA ASP A 9 -17.94 4.17 7.38
C ASP A 9 -16.88 4.91 6.56
N THR A 10 -16.95 4.75 5.23
CA THR A 10 -16.04 5.42 4.31
C THR A 10 -16.82 6.20 3.25
N TYR A 11 -16.17 7.07 2.50
CA TYR A 11 -16.82 7.89 1.47
C TYR A 11 -17.44 7.08 0.32
N TYR A 12 -17.08 5.80 0.17
CA TYR A 12 -17.60 4.87 -0.84
C TYR A 12 -18.43 3.75 -0.22
N GLY A 13 -18.93 3.97 1.00
CA GLY A 13 -19.82 3.07 1.72
C GLY A 13 -19.15 2.35 2.90
N PRO A 14 -19.92 1.63 3.73
CA PRO A 14 -19.37 0.86 4.85
C PRO A 14 -18.45 -0.26 4.36
N GLN A 15 -17.38 -0.53 5.11
CA GLN A 15 -16.38 -1.57 4.80
C GLN A 15 -16.02 -2.36 6.05
N GLY A 16 -15.60 -3.62 5.90
CA GLY A 16 -14.99 -4.37 7.00
C GLY A 16 -13.70 -3.69 7.47
N THR A 17 -13.50 -3.57 8.78
CA THR A 17 -12.32 -2.90 9.35
C THR A 17 -11.03 -3.59 8.93
N HIS A 18 -11.00 -4.93 8.90
CA HIS A 18 -9.86 -5.71 8.41
C HIS A 18 -9.52 -5.37 6.94
N ASP A 19 -10.49 -5.54 6.05
CA ASP A 19 -10.31 -5.32 4.61
C ASP A 19 -9.93 -3.86 4.30
N PHE A 20 -10.47 -2.92 5.08
CA PHE A 20 -10.09 -1.51 4.99
C PHE A 20 -8.61 -1.30 5.31
N MET A 21 -8.12 -1.91 6.39
CA MET A 21 -6.72 -1.80 6.79
C MET A 21 -5.80 -2.50 5.78
N GLU A 22 -6.16 -3.69 5.29
CA GLU A 22 -5.40 -4.38 4.24
C GLU A 22 -5.26 -3.52 2.98
N ARG A 23 -6.38 -3.02 2.44
CA ARG A 23 -6.34 -2.14 1.27
C ARG A 23 -5.53 -0.87 1.51
N THR A 24 -5.59 -0.32 2.73
CA THR A 24 -4.79 0.85 3.11
C THR A 24 -3.29 0.54 3.07
N THR A 25 -2.88 -0.62 3.59
CA THR A 25 -1.49 -1.10 3.50
C THR A 25 -1.05 -1.25 2.03
N TRP A 26 -1.88 -1.86 1.17
CA TRP A 26 -1.56 -2.06 -0.25
C TRP A 26 -1.43 -0.72 -0.99
N HIS A 27 -2.34 0.21 -0.73
CA HIS A 27 -2.35 1.53 -1.34
C HIS A 27 -1.13 2.36 -0.93
N ALA A 28 -0.78 2.36 0.36
CA ALA A 28 0.43 3.04 0.84
C ALA A 28 1.70 2.43 0.20
N ALA A 29 1.77 1.10 0.09
CA ALA A 29 2.89 0.42 -0.56
C ALA A 29 3.01 0.81 -2.05
N GLN A 30 1.90 0.88 -2.79
CA GLN A 30 1.93 1.28 -4.19
C GLN A 30 2.39 2.73 -4.38
N HIS A 31 1.92 3.66 -3.53
CA HIS A 31 2.41 5.05 -3.58
C HIS A 31 3.88 5.17 -3.23
N LEU A 32 4.38 4.36 -2.29
CA LEU A 32 5.80 4.33 -1.98
C LEU A 32 6.64 3.87 -3.19
N ARG A 33 6.15 2.90 -3.97
CA ARG A 33 6.78 2.49 -5.23
C ARG A 33 6.81 3.61 -6.28
N GLN A 34 5.74 4.41 -6.36
CA GLN A 34 5.71 5.59 -7.22
C GLN A 34 6.71 6.67 -6.77
N ILE A 35 6.86 6.87 -5.45
CA ILE A 35 7.89 7.76 -4.90
C ILE A 35 9.29 7.26 -5.26
N TYR A 36 9.56 5.95 -5.11
CA TYR A 36 10.84 5.37 -5.51
C TYR A 36 11.13 5.57 -6.99
N TRP A 37 10.11 5.46 -7.85
CA TRP A 37 10.24 5.77 -9.27
C TRP A 37 10.68 7.23 -9.48
N PHE A 38 10.06 8.20 -8.80
CA PHE A 38 10.47 9.61 -8.89
C PHE A 38 11.89 9.85 -8.37
N LEU A 39 12.27 9.23 -7.24
CA LEU A 39 13.63 9.34 -6.71
C LEU A 39 14.66 8.86 -7.74
N ASP A 40 14.41 7.74 -8.41
CA ASP A 40 15.26 7.22 -9.47
C ASP A 40 15.37 8.21 -10.64
N GLN A 41 14.27 8.84 -11.07
CA GLN A 41 14.30 9.89 -12.10
C GLN A 41 15.17 11.09 -11.71
N MET A 42 15.30 11.37 -10.40
CA MET A 42 16.13 12.44 -9.84
C MET A 42 17.55 11.96 -9.50
N SER A 43 17.93 10.73 -9.85
CA SER A 43 19.20 10.09 -9.44
C SER A 43 19.42 10.04 -7.92
N LEU A 44 18.33 9.98 -7.15
CA LEU A 44 18.31 9.84 -5.70
C LEU A 44 18.00 8.40 -5.30
N LYS A 45 18.48 7.99 -4.12
CA LYS A 45 18.17 6.68 -3.53
C LYS A 45 17.31 6.85 -2.28
N PRO A 46 16.30 5.99 -2.05
CA PRO A 46 15.63 5.95 -0.75
C PRO A 46 16.61 5.53 0.35
N GLU A 47 16.46 6.12 1.53
CA GLU A 47 17.34 5.86 2.69
C GLU A 47 17.17 4.44 3.24
N ALA A 48 15.92 3.98 3.35
CA ALA A 48 15.56 2.63 3.79
C ALA A 48 14.47 2.05 2.87
N PRO A 49 14.84 1.54 1.67
CA PRO A 49 13.87 0.96 0.75
C PRO A 49 13.25 -0.31 1.33
N ILE A 50 11.93 -0.44 1.19
CA ILE A 50 11.28 -1.75 1.29
C ILE A 50 11.59 -2.56 0.03
N THR A 51 11.66 -3.88 0.19
CA THR A 51 12.06 -4.82 -0.85
C THR A 51 10.84 -5.48 -1.52
N ASP A 52 11.07 -6.14 -2.65
CA ASP A 52 10.03 -6.96 -3.30
C ASP A 52 9.52 -8.09 -2.37
N THR A 53 10.37 -8.56 -1.45
CA THR A 53 9.97 -9.54 -0.42
C THR A 53 8.93 -8.98 0.54
N ASP A 54 9.07 -7.70 0.94
CA ASP A 54 8.11 -7.02 1.81
C ASP A 54 6.75 -6.82 1.13
N LEU A 55 6.76 -6.80 -0.21
CA LEU A 55 5.58 -6.59 -1.05
C LEU A 55 4.90 -7.89 -1.50
N ALA A 56 5.54 -9.05 -1.32
CA ALA A 56 5.15 -10.29 -1.99
C ALA A 56 3.72 -10.78 -1.67
N ALA A 57 3.19 -10.43 -0.49
CA ALA A 57 1.85 -10.82 -0.06
C ALA A 57 0.77 -9.78 -0.41
N LEU A 58 1.14 -8.62 -0.93
CA LEU A 58 0.20 -7.54 -1.22
C LEU A 58 -0.33 -7.73 -2.66
N PRO A 59 -1.66 -7.70 -2.88
CA PRO A 59 -2.26 -7.73 -4.21
C PRO A 59 -2.15 -6.36 -4.89
N ILE A 60 -0.91 -5.91 -5.11
CA ILE A 60 -0.58 -4.67 -5.83
C ILE A 60 -0.27 -4.98 -7.30
N PRO A 61 -0.51 -4.03 -8.24
CA PRO A 61 -0.17 -4.21 -9.64
C PRO A 61 1.33 -4.45 -9.84
N ARG A 62 1.69 -5.23 -10.86
CA ARG A 62 3.11 -5.42 -11.22
C ARG A 62 3.74 -4.09 -11.65
N ASP A 63 3.02 -3.34 -12.47
CA ASP A 63 3.49 -2.04 -12.99
C ASP A 63 3.20 -0.92 -11.98
N VAL A 64 4.14 0.03 -11.84
CA VAL A 64 4.07 1.12 -10.84
C VAL A 64 2.95 2.13 -11.12
N TRP A 65 2.46 2.18 -12.36
CA TRP A 65 1.48 3.15 -12.85
C TRP A 65 0.15 2.53 -13.29
N SER A 66 -0.07 1.25 -12.99
CA SER A 66 -1.35 0.56 -13.22
C SER A 66 -2.27 0.63 -12.00
#